data_AF-A0A2E2QZG0-F1
#
_entry.id   AF-A0A2E2QZG0-F1
#
_cell.length_a   1.000
_cell.length_b   1.000
_cell.length_c   1.000
_cell.angle_alpha   90.00
_cell.angle_beta   90.00
_cell.angle_gamma   90.00
#
_symmetry.space_group_name_H-M   'P 1'
#
loop_
_entity.id
_entity.type
_entity.pdbx_description
1 polymer ?
#
loop_
_entity_poly.entity_id
_entity_poly.type
_entity_poly.pdbx_seq_one_letter_code
_entity_poly.pdbx_strand_id
1 'polypeptide(L)'
;MIIIYHRINSIKQLKKIPYKYGVEIDIRDYKNELILNHDPFKKGDKFLEYLKHFKHKFLIINIKSEGIEKKIFDILKKKENK
;
A
#
# COMPACT_ATOMS: atom_id res chain seq x y z
N MET A 1 -20.82 -8.69 5.93
CA MET A 1 -19.61 -8.34 6.69
C MET A 1 -18.41 -8.29 5.76
N ILE A 2 -17.57 -7.27 5.86
CA ILE A 2 -16.35 -7.11 5.06
C ILE A 2 -15.16 -7.34 5.98
N ILE A 3 -14.24 -8.24 5.61
CA ILE A 3 -13.03 -8.53 6.41
C ILE A 3 -11.84 -7.81 5.79
N ILE A 4 -11.11 -7.08 6.62
CA ILE A 4 -9.94 -6.29 6.26
C ILE A 4 -8.77 -6.71 7.16
N TYR A 5 -7.63 -7.01 6.55
CA TYR A 5 -6.40 -7.27 7.27
C TYR A 5 -5.63 -5.95 7.46
N HIS A 6 -5.44 -5.56 8.72
CA HIS A 6 -4.78 -4.31 9.09
C HIS A 6 -3.25 -4.43 9.02
N ARG A 7 -2.57 -3.37 8.57
CA ARG A 7 -1.10 -3.20 8.51
C ARG A 7 -0.37 -4.29 7.73
N ILE A 8 -0.83 -4.57 6.52
CA ILE A 8 -0.17 -5.50 5.60
C ILE A 8 0.96 -4.76 4.86
N ASN A 9 1.95 -4.29 5.62
CA ASN A 9 3.01 -3.40 5.14
C ASN A 9 4.17 -4.12 4.42
N SER A 10 3.96 -5.35 3.95
CA SER A 10 4.94 -6.10 3.15
C SER A 10 4.30 -7.05 2.15
N ILE A 11 4.99 -7.28 1.03
CA ILE A 11 4.62 -8.24 0.00
C ILE A 11 4.56 -9.65 0.59
N LYS A 12 5.45 -9.96 1.53
CA LYS A 12 5.46 -11.25 2.25
C LYS A 12 4.19 -11.47 3.05
N GLN A 13 3.66 -10.44 3.73
CA GLN A 13 2.38 -10.54 4.42
C GLN A 13 1.23 -10.63 3.41
N LEU A 14 1.22 -9.78 2.38
CA LEU A 14 0.18 -9.75 1.36
C LEU A 14 -0.07 -11.12 0.70
N LYS A 15 1.01 -11.83 0.36
CA LYS A 15 0.95 -13.18 -0.24
C LYS A 15 0.29 -14.23 0.65
N LYS A 16 0.19 -13.99 1.96
CA LYS A 16 -0.47 -14.89 2.91
C LYS A 16 -1.96 -14.59 3.05
N ILE A 17 -2.43 -13.43 2.60
CA ILE A 17 -3.82 -13.01 2.77
C ILE A 17 -4.66 -13.58 1.61
N PRO A 18 -5.78 -14.28 1.90
CA PRO A 18 -6.70 -14.72 0.86
C PRO A 18 -7.27 -13.54 0.05
N TYR A 19 -7.29 -13.66 -1.28
CA TYR A 19 -7.70 -12.57 -2.20
C TYR A 19 -9.14 -12.07 -2.00
N LYS A 20 -10.02 -12.88 -1.40
CA LYS A 20 -11.40 -12.48 -1.08
C LYS A 20 -11.52 -11.39 -0.01
N TYR A 21 -10.45 -11.13 0.75
CA TYR A 21 -10.43 -10.13 1.82
C TYR A 21 -9.81 -8.82 1.36
N GLY A 22 -10.11 -7.73 2.06
CA GLY A 22 -9.42 -6.45 1.87
C GLY A 22 -8.13 -6.39 2.68
N VAL A 23 -7.25 -5.44 2.34
CA VAL A 23 -6.04 -5.15 3.13
C VAL A 23 -5.92 -3.65 3.35
N GLU A 24 -5.31 -3.29 4.46
CA GLU A 24 -4.94 -1.92 4.81
C GLU A 24 -3.43 -1.81 4.93
N ILE A 25 -2.87 -0.74 4.37
CA ILE A 25 -1.43 -0.44 4.39
C ILE A 25 -1.17 0.98 4.87
N ASP A 26 0.02 1.21 5.40
CA ASP A 26 0.53 2.52 5.76
C ASP A 26 1.59 2.94 4.74
N ILE A 27 1.47 4.13 4.15
CA ILE A 27 2.46 4.67 3.20
C ILE A 27 3.16 5.88 3.80
N ARG A 28 4.48 5.90 3.60
CA ARG A 28 5.37 7.04 3.88
C ARG A 28 6.23 7.36 2.67
N ASP A 29 6.71 8.59 2.61
CA ASP A 29 7.86 8.94 1.81
C ASP A 29 9.16 8.51 2.49
N TYR A 30 10.13 8.07 1.69
CA TYR A 30 11.49 7.82 2.16
C TYR A 30 12.46 8.05 1.01
N LYS A 31 13.35 9.04 1.13
CA LYS A 31 14.36 9.38 0.11
C LYS A 31 13.76 9.47 -1.30
N ASN A 32 12.67 10.22 -1.44
CA ASN A 32 11.91 10.45 -2.69
C ASN A 32 11.11 9.23 -3.21
N GLU A 33 11.15 8.09 -2.52
CA GLU A 33 10.34 6.92 -2.83
C GLU A 33 9.10 6.84 -1.94
N LEU A 34 8.08 6.08 -2.37
CA LEU A 34 6.94 5.71 -1.52
C LEU A 34 7.16 4.29 -1.02
N ILE A 35 7.15 4.12 0.29
CA ILE A 35 7.38 2.83 0.97
C ILE A 35 6.21 2.49 1.88
N LEU A 36 5.99 1.19 2.10
CA LEU A 36 5.02 0.70 3.06
C LEU A 36 5.66 0.68 4.44
N ASN A 37 5.23 1.58 5.31
CA ASN A 37 5.68 1.60 6.69
C ASN A 37 4.78 2.44 7.59
N HIS A 38 4.61 1.98 8.82
CA HIS A 38 3.92 2.73 9.86
C HIS A 38 4.87 3.70 10.59
N ASP A 39 6.09 3.27 10.89
CA ASP A 39 7.02 4.03 11.74
C ASP A 39 7.91 4.98 10.93
N PRO A 40 8.24 6.16 11.46
CA PRO A 40 9.13 7.10 10.79
C PRO A 40 10.57 6.55 10.70
N PHE A 41 11.33 7.01 9.70
CA PHE A 41 12.77 6.70 9.49
C PHE A 41 13.13 5.22 9.26
N LYS A 42 12.15 4.32 9.17
CA LYS A 42 12.37 2.90 8.84
C LYS A 42 12.13 2.65 7.35
N LYS A 43 12.92 1.73 6.77
CA LYS A 43 12.71 1.25 5.39
C LYS A 43 11.54 0.26 5.33
N GLY A 44 10.99 0.07 4.14
CA GLY A 44 9.90 -0.86 3.87
C GLY A 44 9.82 -1.23 2.39
N ASP A 45 8.87 -2.10 2.05
CA ASP A 45 8.65 -2.50 0.66
C ASP A 45 8.18 -1.29 -0.17
N LYS A 46 8.62 -1.21 -1.43
CA LYS A 46 8.22 -0.11 -2.32
C LYS A 46 6.74 -0.23 -2.68
N PHE A 47 6.02 0.89 -2.62
CA PHE A 47 4.58 0.91 -2.92
C PHE A 47 4.25 0.41 -4.33
N LEU A 48 5.01 0.85 -5.33
CA LEU A 48 4.83 0.40 -6.71
C LEU A 48 5.02 -1.10 -6.88
N GLU A 49 5.99 -1.68 -6.16
CA GLU A 49 6.22 -3.13 -6.19
C GLU A 49 5.08 -3.87 -5.50
N TYR A 50 4.66 -3.40 -4.31
CA TYR A 50 3.50 -3.97 -3.60
C TYR A 50 2.24 -4.01 -4.47
N LEU A 51 1.95 -2.91 -5.19
CA LEU A 51 0.81 -2.86 -6.10
C LEU A 51 0.87 -3.93 -7.20
N LYS A 52 2.04 -4.36 -7.68
CA LYS A 52 2.11 -5.44 -8.70
C LYS A 52 1.61 -6.78 -8.16
N HIS A 53 1.76 -7.03 -6.85
CA HIS A 53 1.32 -8.27 -6.20
C HIS A 53 -0.12 -8.19 -5.65
N PHE A 54 -0.70 -6.99 -5.60
CA PHE A 54 -2.05 -6.76 -5.07
C PHE A 54 -3.13 -7.31 -6.02
N LYS A 55 -3.91 -8.28 -5.53
CA LYS A 55 -5.03 -8.93 -6.24
C LYS A 55 -6.27 -9.10 -5.34
N HIS A 56 -6.30 -8.38 -4.22
CA HIS A 56 -7.30 -8.53 -3.16
C HIS A 56 -8.53 -7.69 -3.45
N LYS A 57 -9.62 -7.94 -2.69
CA LYS A 57 -10.92 -7.35 -2.97
C LYS A 57 -10.92 -5.81 -2.99
N PHE A 58 -10.17 -5.19 -2.08
CA PHE A 58 -9.93 -3.74 -2.06
C PHE A 58 -8.75 -3.39 -1.16
N LEU A 59 -8.21 -2.19 -1.33
CA LEU A 59 -7.05 -1.67 -0.63
C LEU A 59 -7.44 -0.40 0.12
N ILE A 60 -7.15 -0.34 1.42
CA ILE A 60 -7.17 0.90 2.20
C ILE A 60 -5.73 1.38 2.33
N ILE A 61 -5.51 2.67 2.05
CA ILE A 61 -4.20 3.30 2.13
C ILE A 61 -4.24 4.40 3.18
N ASN A 62 -3.50 4.21 4.26
CA ASN A 62 -3.25 5.25 5.24
C ASN A 62 -2.03 6.07 4.82
N ILE A 63 -2.22 7.37 4.68
CA ILE A 63 -1.14 8.31 4.35
C ILE A 63 -0.54 8.79 5.68
N LYS A 64 0.74 8.49 5.91
CA LYS A 64 1.45 8.79 7.17
C LYS A 64 2.46 9.95 7.05
N SER A 65 2.58 10.51 5.86
CA SER A 65 3.39 11.69 5.55
C SER A 65 2.55 12.67 4.75
N GLU A 66 2.70 13.97 5.00
CA GLU A 66 1.96 15.01 4.26
C GLU A 66 2.54 15.22 2.86
N GLY A 67 1.70 15.62 1.90
CA GLY A 67 2.12 16.06 0.57
C GLY A 67 2.36 14.93 -0.45
N ILE A 68 2.12 13.67 -0.08
CA ILE A 68 2.24 12.52 -0.99
C ILE A 68 0.90 12.04 -1.57
N GLU A 69 -0.22 12.64 -1.17
CA GLU A 69 -1.58 12.27 -1.55
C GLU A 69 -1.74 12.31 -3.07
N LYS A 70 -1.32 13.42 -3.69
CA LYS A 70 -1.38 13.60 -5.15
C LYS A 70 -0.54 12.56 -5.89
N LYS A 71 0.67 12.28 -5.39
CA LYS A 71 1.57 11.28 -5.98
C LYS A 71 0.96 9.87 -5.92
N ILE A 72 0.36 9.50 -4.79
CA ILE A 72 -0.35 8.22 -4.63
C ILE A 72 -1.54 8.15 -5.59
N PHE A 73 -2.35 9.21 -5.65
CA PHE A 73 -3.52 9.27 -6.53
C PHE A 73 -3.13 9.11 -8.01
N ASP A 74 -2.09 9.81 -8.47
CA ASP A 74 -1.60 9.71 -9.85
C ASP A 74 -1.09 8.30 -10.19
N ILE A 75 -0.41 7.64 -9.24
CA ILE A 75 0.03 6.25 -9.40
C ILE A 75 -1.15 5.30 -9.56
N LEU A 76 -2.18 5.44 -8.73
CA LEU A 76 -3.37 4.58 -8.76
C LEU A 76 -4.19 4.81 -10.04
N LYS A 77 -4.39 6.06 -10.45
CA LYS A 77 -5.09 6.42 -11.69
C LYS A 77 -4.40 5.85 -12.93
N LYS A 78 -3.07 5.86 -12.98
CA LYS A 78 -2.30 5.22 -14.06
C LYS A 78 -2.49 3.71 -14.13
N LYS A 79 -2.79 3.06 -12.99
CA LYS A 79 -3.02 1.62 -12.92
C LYS A 79 -4.44 1.22 -13.33
N GLU A 80 -5.44 2.06 -13.08
CA GLU A 80 -6.83 1.82 -13.49
C GLU A 80 -7.02 1.86 -15.02
N ASN A 81 -6.22 2.68 -15.72
CA ASN A 81 -6.28 2.82 -17.18
C ASN A 81 -5.51 1.71 -17.95
N LYS A 82 -5.30 0.54 -17.34
CA LYS A 82 -4.62 -0.62 -17.91
C LYS A 82 -5.40 -1.89 -17.62
#